data_AF-A0A7R9FAC3-F1
#
_entry.id   AF-A0A7R9FAC3-F1
#
_cell.length_a   1.000
_cell.length_b   1.000
_cell.length_c   1.000
_cell.angle_alpha   90.00
_cell.angle_beta   90.00
_cell.angle_gamma   90.00
#
_symmetry.space_group_name_H-M   'P 1'
#
loop_
_entity.id
_entity.type
_entity.pdbx_description
1 polymer ?
#
loop_
_entity_poly.entity_id
_entity_poly.type
_entity_poly.pdbx_seq_one_letter_code
_entity_poly.pdbx_strand_id
1 'polypeptide(L)'
;MMCGTWLLMISFLFLASVWTKEEGQCSCALFANQNITGIESLLSKEIPLNITCGTEGQAICNSTCVSLVQAVKDKGPIILCGTLKGHNVGLKPFVFAKACTTGKWVYTGLAGKKPICCHEGKPLPCA
;
A
#
# COMPACT_ATOMS: atom_id res chain seq x y z
N MET A 1 -2.19 -31.09 58.98
CA MET A 1 -2.74 -29.78 58.54
C MET A 1 -1.62 -28.78 58.83
N MET A 2 -1.04 -28.01 57.90
CA MET A 2 -1.53 -27.41 56.67
C MET A 2 -0.33 -27.29 55.71
N CYS A 3 -0.37 -27.93 54.56
CA CYS A 3 0.59 -27.73 53.47
C CYS A 3 -0.26 -27.54 52.20
N GLY A 4 -0.82 -26.34 52.04
CA GLY A 4 -1.87 -26.10 51.04
C GLY A 4 -2.05 -24.64 50.66
N THR A 5 -1.05 -23.79 50.90
CA THR A 5 -1.18 -22.33 50.70
C THR A 5 -0.28 -21.78 49.61
N TRP A 6 0.41 -22.63 48.83
CA TRP A 6 1.42 -22.18 47.86
C TRP A 6 1.02 -22.29 46.37
N LEU A 7 -0.20 -22.74 46.05
CA LEU A 7 -0.62 -22.97 44.66
C LEU A 7 -1.62 -21.94 44.09
N LEU A 8 -2.11 -20.96 44.87
CA LEU A 8 -3.15 -20.03 44.41
C LEU A 8 -2.64 -18.65 43.95
N MET A 9 -1.35 -18.34 44.10
CA MET A 9 -0.79 -17.02 43.73
C MET A 9 -0.06 -16.98 42.38
N ILE A 10 -0.01 -18.09 41.63
CA ILE A 10 0.68 -18.15 40.33
C ILE A 10 -0.32 -18.07 39.14
N SER A 11 -1.63 -18.12 39.41
CA SER A 11 -2.67 -18.09 38.37
C SER A 11 -3.00 -16.68 37.84
N PHE A 12 -2.54 -15.62 38.52
CA PHE A 12 -2.72 -14.22 38.09
C PHE A 12 -1.54 -13.68 37.26
N LEU A 13 -0.55 -14.53 36.92
CA LEU A 13 0.40 -14.27 35.84
C LEU A 13 -0.20 -14.62 34.47
N PHE A 14 -1.51 -14.44 34.30
CA PHE A 14 -2.05 -13.97 33.02
C PHE A 14 -1.46 -12.57 32.82
N LEU A 15 -0.20 -12.53 32.39
CA LEU A 15 0.21 -11.51 31.43
C LEU A 15 -0.84 -11.58 30.34
N ALA A 16 -1.83 -10.69 30.41
CA ALA A 16 -2.37 -10.06 29.24
C ALA A 16 -1.12 -9.63 28.47
N SER A 17 -0.70 -10.47 27.52
CA SER A 17 0.28 -10.10 26.54
C SER A 17 -0.31 -8.82 25.96
N VAL A 18 0.27 -7.69 26.31
CA VAL A 18 -0.03 -6.44 25.64
C VAL A 18 0.48 -6.69 24.22
N TRP A 19 -0.39 -7.20 23.35
CA TRP A 19 -0.15 -7.23 21.93
C TRP A 19 -0.22 -5.78 21.48
N THR A 20 0.88 -5.03 21.64
CA THR A 20 1.01 -3.76 20.94
C THR A 20 1.03 -4.12 19.45
N LYS A 21 -0.10 -3.92 18.77
CA LYS A 21 -0.14 -4.02 17.31
C LYS A 21 0.95 -3.08 16.80
N GLU A 22 1.90 -3.62 16.05
CA GLU A 22 2.93 -2.80 15.39
C GLU A 22 2.22 -1.75 14.54
N GLU A 23 2.69 -0.51 14.54
CA GLU A 23 2.12 0.56 13.72
C GLU A 23 3.16 1.07 12.72
N GLY A 24 2.70 1.51 11.56
CA GLY A 24 3.57 2.04 10.52
C GLY A 24 2.84 2.82 9.44
N GLN A 25 3.59 3.25 8.43
CA GLN A 25 3.07 4.08 7.35
C GLN A 25 2.41 3.25 6.24
N CYS A 26 1.47 3.87 5.55
CA CYS A 26 0.88 3.32 4.33
C CYS A 26 1.64 3.83 3.08
N SER A 27 2.01 2.94 2.18
CA SER A 27 2.59 3.29 0.87
C SER A 27 1.63 2.90 -0.27
N CYS A 28 1.46 3.79 -1.24
CA CYS A 28 0.75 3.53 -2.49
C CYS A 28 1.74 3.56 -3.65
N ALA A 29 1.62 2.62 -4.58
CA ALA A 29 2.46 2.61 -5.77
C ALA A 29 1.69 2.22 -7.03
N LEU A 30 2.18 2.70 -8.17
CA LEU A 30 1.75 2.31 -9.50
C LEU A 30 2.79 1.37 -10.09
N PHE A 31 2.34 0.22 -10.60
CA PHE A 31 3.18 -0.73 -11.32
C PHE A 31 2.70 -0.90 -12.75
N ALA A 32 3.61 -1.19 -13.67
CA ALA A 32 3.27 -1.46 -15.07
C ALA A 32 2.52 -2.78 -15.25
N ASN A 33 2.74 -3.75 -14.34
CA ASN A 33 2.19 -5.09 -14.41
C ASN A 33 1.45 -5.44 -13.12
N GLN A 34 0.41 -6.28 -13.24
CA GLN A 34 -0.30 -6.82 -12.08
C GLN A 34 0.50 -7.89 -11.34
N ASN A 35 1.31 -8.68 -12.04
CA ASN A 35 2.20 -9.65 -11.41
C ASN A 35 3.57 -9.00 -11.22
N ILE A 36 3.79 -8.43 -10.03
CA ILE A 36 5.04 -7.75 -9.69
C ILE A 36 6.13 -8.78 -9.36
N THR A 37 7.15 -8.85 -10.21
CA THR A 37 8.34 -9.71 -10.00
C THR A 37 9.54 -8.94 -9.46
N GLY A 38 9.42 -7.62 -9.32
CA GLY A 38 10.46 -6.72 -8.84
C GLY A 38 9.92 -5.60 -7.96
N ILE A 39 10.82 -4.72 -7.52
CA ILE A 39 10.52 -3.60 -6.61
C ILE A 39 10.32 -2.26 -7.32
N GLU A 40 10.56 -2.20 -8.63
CA GLU A 40 10.50 -0.94 -9.38
C GLU A 40 9.06 -0.55 -9.71
N SER A 41 8.54 0.41 -8.96
CA SER A 41 7.26 1.07 -9.24
C SER A 41 7.46 2.20 -10.24
N LEU A 42 6.46 2.46 -11.08
CA LEU A 42 6.39 3.64 -11.95
C LEU A 42 6.32 4.94 -11.13
N LEU A 43 5.63 4.88 -9.99
CA LEU A 43 5.45 5.96 -9.04
C LEU A 43 5.13 5.34 -7.68
N SER A 44 5.73 5.83 -6.61
CA SER A 44 5.41 5.41 -5.25
C SER A 44 5.29 6.64 -4.34
N LYS A 45 4.36 6.58 -3.40
CA LYS A 45 4.14 7.64 -2.42
C LYS A 45 3.78 7.04 -1.06
N GLU A 46 4.49 7.48 -0.04
CA GLU A 46 4.11 7.25 1.35
C GLU A 46 3.06 8.28 1.78
N ILE A 47 2.02 7.79 2.44
CA ILE A 47 0.95 8.59 3.03
C ILE A 47 1.31 8.81 4.50
N PRO A 48 1.23 10.05 5.01
CA PRO A 48 1.44 10.35 6.43
C PRO A 48 0.21 9.92 7.26
N LEU A 49 -0.06 8.62 7.27
CA LEU A 49 -1.12 7.96 8.01
C LEU A 49 -0.50 6.81 8.80
N ASN A 50 -0.62 6.85 10.13
CA ASN A 50 -0.21 5.74 10.98
C ASN A 50 -1.33 4.69 10.99
N ILE A 51 -0.98 3.45 10.67
CA ILE A 51 -1.91 2.32 10.61
C ILE A 51 -1.31 1.13 11.35
N THR A 52 -2.17 0.25 11.85
CA THR A 52 -1.75 -1.02 12.43
C THR A 52 -1.20 -1.94 11.34
N CYS A 53 -0.04 -2.52 11.55
CA CYS A 53 0.52 -3.54 10.67
C CYS A 53 -0.31 -4.82 10.82
N GLY A 54 -0.77 -5.35 9.68
CA GLY A 54 -1.66 -6.51 9.64
C GLY A 54 -2.77 -6.33 8.62
N THR A 55 -3.74 -7.24 8.66
CA THR A 55 -4.85 -7.28 7.70
C THR A 55 -5.74 -6.04 7.78
N GLU A 56 -5.98 -5.54 8.99
CA GLU A 56 -6.77 -4.35 9.25
C GLU A 56 -6.15 -3.10 8.63
N GLY A 57 -4.90 -2.75 8.98
CA GLY A 57 -4.24 -1.60 8.37
C GLY A 57 -3.96 -1.78 6.88
N GLN A 58 -3.75 -3.01 6.39
CA GLN A 58 -3.67 -3.27 4.95
C GLN A 58 -5.00 -2.92 4.24
N ALA A 59 -6.15 -3.24 4.84
CA ALA A 59 -7.45 -2.87 4.28
C ALA A 59 -7.65 -1.34 4.27
N ILE A 60 -7.29 -0.66 5.36
CA ILE A 60 -7.33 0.81 5.46
C ILE A 60 -6.41 1.44 4.39
N CYS A 61 -5.17 0.96 4.30
CA CYS A 61 -4.18 1.43 3.33
C CYS A 61 -4.67 1.24 1.89
N ASN A 62 -5.25 0.08 1.58
CA ASN A 62 -5.85 -0.21 0.29
C ASN A 62 -6.96 0.81 -0.06
N SER A 63 -7.94 0.98 0.84
CA SER A 63 -9.06 1.92 0.61
C SER A 63 -8.57 3.37 0.43
N THR A 64 -7.52 3.76 1.16
CA THR A 64 -6.91 5.09 1.09
C THR A 64 -6.20 5.29 -0.25
N CYS A 65 -5.40 4.32 -0.70
CA CYS A 65 -4.74 4.37 -2.01
C CYS A 65 -5.76 4.48 -3.16
N VAL A 66 -6.83 3.68 -3.11
CA VAL A 66 -7.92 3.74 -4.09
C VAL A 66 -8.55 5.14 -4.12
N SER A 67 -8.86 5.69 -2.95
CA SER A 67 -9.48 7.02 -2.83
C SER A 67 -8.58 8.12 -3.39
N LEU A 68 -7.28 8.10 -3.07
CA LEU A 68 -6.31 9.07 -3.59
C LEU A 68 -6.18 9.00 -5.10
N VAL A 69 -6.02 7.78 -5.66
CA VAL A 69 -5.91 7.61 -7.11
C VAL A 69 -7.18 8.07 -7.81
N GLN A 70 -8.35 7.78 -7.25
CA GLN A 70 -9.62 8.24 -7.80
C GLN A 70 -9.76 9.77 -7.75
N ALA A 71 -9.29 10.42 -6.68
CA ALA A 71 -9.33 11.88 -6.53
C ALA A 71 -8.45 12.60 -7.57
N VAL A 72 -7.36 11.99 -8.01
CA VAL A 72 -6.45 12.57 -9.01
C VAL A 72 -6.59 11.97 -10.40
N LYS A 73 -7.58 11.10 -10.63
CA LYS A 73 -7.71 10.29 -11.86
C LYS A 73 -7.62 11.14 -13.14
N ASP A 74 -8.23 12.32 -13.14
CA ASP A 74 -8.31 13.19 -14.32
C ASP A 74 -6.97 13.87 -14.63
N LYS A 75 -6.13 14.05 -13.60
CA LYS A 75 -4.75 14.54 -13.72
C LYS A 75 -3.73 13.39 -13.80
N GLY A 76 -4.18 12.15 -13.68
CA GLY A 76 -3.33 10.95 -13.62
C GLY A 76 -2.31 10.86 -14.76
N PRO A 77 -2.70 11.01 -16.03
CA PRO A 77 -1.76 10.98 -17.16
C PRO A 77 -0.70 12.07 -17.10
N ILE A 78 -1.06 13.29 -16.68
CA ILE A 78 -0.12 14.42 -16.54
C ILE A 78 0.90 14.12 -15.45
N ILE A 79 0.43 13.64 -14.29
CA ILE A 79 1.30 13.29 -13.15
C ILE A 79 2.24 12.16 -13.55
N LEU A 80 1.69 11.06 -14.09
CA LEU A 80 2.47 9.87 -14.43
C LEU A 80 3.52 10.15 -15.50
N CYS A 81 3.15 10.80 -16.61
CA CYS A 81 4.11 11.12 -17.66
C CYS A 81 5.19 12.10 -17.15
N GLY A 82 4.81 13.10 -16.36
CA GLY A 82 5.77 14.03 -15.75
C GLY A 82 6.78 13.34 -14.84
N THR A 83 6.38 12.28 -14.13
CA THR A 83 7.28 11.43 -13.34
C THR A 83 8.19 10.57 -14.23
N LEU A 84 7.64 9.90 -15.24
CA LEU A 84 8.40 8.95 -16.07
C LEU A 84 9.40 9.63 -17.01
N LYS A 85 9.11 10.86 -17.47
CA LYS A 85 9.93 11.72 -18.36
C LYS A 85 10.31 11.14 -19.74
N GLY A 86 10.27 9.83 -19.93
CA GLY A 86 10.61 9.14 -21.18
C GLY A 86 9.43 8.87 -22.10
N HIS A 87 9.72 8.20 -23.21
CA HIS A 87 8.71 7.71 -24.15
C HIS A 87 8.14 6.37 -23.67
N ASN A 88 6.82 6.31 -23.47
CA ASN A 88 6.14 5.11 -23.03
C ASN A 88 4.84 4.94 -23.84
N VAL A 89 4.55 3.73 -24.29
CA VAL A 89 3.40 3.43 -25.13
C VAL A 89 2.49 2.44 -24.42
N GLY A 90 1.19 2.75 -24.35
CA GLY A 90 0.17 1.80 -23.94
C GLY A 90 0.12 1.47 -22.44
N LEU A 91 0.72 2.28 -21.56
CA LEU A 91 0.81 1.97 -20.14
C LEU A 91 -0.58 1.88 -19.49
N LYS A 92 -0.86 0.76 -18.83
CA LYS A 92 -2.03 0.59 -17.97
C LYS A 92 -1.56 0.33 -16.54
N PRO A 93 -1.38 1.38 -15.72
CA PRO A 93 -0.84 1.22 -14.38
C PRO A 93 -1.82 0.47 -13.47
N PHE A 94 -1.28 -0.41 -12.64
CA PHE A 94 -1.97 -1.13 -11.59
C PHE A 94 -1.63 -0.50 -10.24
N VAL A 95 -2.63 -0.30 -9.40
CA VAL A 95 -2.47 0.34 -8.09
C VAL A 95 -2.23 -0.71 -7.02
N PHE A 96 -1.16 -0.53 -6.26
CA PHE A 96 -0.78 -1.38 -5.14
C PHE A 96 -0.71 -0.57 -3.86
N ALA A 97 -1.00 -1.23 -2.75
CA ALA A 97 -0.89 -0.68 -1.40
C ALA A 97 0.01 -1.58 -0.56
N LYS A 98 0.83 -0.98 0.29
CA LYS A 98 1.67 -1.68 1.28
C LYS A 98 1.48 -1.02 2.63
N ALA A 99 0.94 -1.77 3.59
CA ALA A 99 0.92 -1.35 4.97
C ALA A 99 2.25 -1.68 5.65
N CYS A 100 2.83 -0.67 6.31
CA CYS A 100 4.10 -0.74 7.01
C CYS A 100 5.30 -1.01 6.10
N THR A 101 6.49 -0.55 6.50
CA THR A 101 7.70 -0.61 5.65
C THR A 101 8.08 -2.04 5.27
N THR A 102 7.93 -2.97 6.22
CA THR A 102 8.21 -4.42 6.12
C THR A 102 7.08 -5.22 5.47
N GLY A 103 5.94 -4.59 5.17
CA GLY A 103 4.80 -5.25 4.53
C GLY A 103 5.06 -5.66 3.08
N LYS A 104 4.09 -6.39 2.50
CA LYS A 104 4.11 -6.76 1.08
C LYS A 104 3.20 -5.84 0.28
N TRP A 105 3.57 -5.59 -0.97
CA TRP A 105 2.68 -4.93 -1.93
C TRP A 105 1.47 -5.82 -2.24
N VAL A 106 0.28 -5.27 -2.09
CA VAL A 106 -0.99 -5.95 -2.38
C VAL A 106 -1.72 -5.18 -3.46
N TYR A 107 -2.17 -5.90 -4.50
CA TYR A 107 -2.97 -5.30 -5.56
C TYR A 107 -4.30 -4.81 -4.99
N THR A 108 -4.65 -3.57 -5.27
CA THR A 108 -5.86 -2.93 -4.72
C THR A 108 -7.14 -3.32 -5.45
N GLY A 109 -7.03 -3.97 -6.62
CA GLY A 109 -8.15 -4.18 -7.54
C GLY A 109 -8.34 -3.03 -8.53
N LEU A 110 -7.60 -1.92 -8.39
CA LEU A 110 -7.71 -0.76 -9.26
C LEU A 110 -6.60 -0.75 -10.33
N ALA A 111 -7.01 -0.62 -11.59
CA ALA A 111 -6.13 -0.44 -12.73
C ALA A 111 -6.59 0.72 -13.62
N GLY A 112 -5.68 1.24 -14.43
CA GLY A 112 -5.98 2.26 -15.45
C GLY A 112 -7.01 1.75 -16.47
N LYS A 113 -8.12 2.46 -16.63
CA LYS A 113 -9.18 2.10 -17.57
C LYS A 113 -8.77 2.27 -19.04
N LYS A 114 -7.98 3.31 -19.32
CA LYS A 114 -7.46 3.64 -20.66
C LYS A 114 -5.94 3.55 -20.64
N PRO A 115 -5.31 3.12 -21.76
CA PRO A 115 -3.87 3.19 -21.89
C PRO A 115 -3.40 4.65 -21.83
N ILE A 116 -2.23 4.86 -21.25
CA ILE A 116 -1.54 6.15 -21.16
C ILE A 116 -0.29 6.06 -22.03
N CYS A 117 -0.13 7.04 -22.92
CA CYS A 117 1.08 7.21 -23.72
C CYS A 117 1.78 8.50 -23.30
N CYS A 118 3.09 8.41 -23.14
CA CYS A 118 3.94 9.51 -22.72
C CYS A 118 5.01 9.79 -23.77
N HIS A 119 5.29 11.06 -24.01
CA HIS A 119 6.41 11.51 -24.84
C HIS A 119 6.98 12.78 -24.19
N GLU A 120 8.29 12.76 -23.90
CA GLU A 120 8.99 13.89 -23.24
C GLU A 120 8.27 14.39 -21.98
N GLY A 121 7.80 13.45 -21.16
CA GLY A 121 7.10 13.75 -19.91
C GLY A 121 5.66 14.28 -20.07
N LYS A 122 5.11 14.35 -21.28
CA LYS A 122 3.74 14.81 -21.54
C LYS A 122 2.84 13.66 -21.98
N PRO A 123 1.55 13.66 -21.56
CA PRO A 123 0.59 12.70 -22.07
C PRO A 123 0.18 13.04 -23.51
N LEU A 124 0.00 12.00 -24.34
CA LEU A 124 -0.52 12.10 -25.71
C LEU A 124 -1.53 10.98 -25.98
N PRO A 125 -2.35 11.08 -27.04
CA PRO A 125 -3.13 9.95 -27.52
C PRO A 125 -2.23 8.76 -27.83
N CYS A 126 -2.67 7.57 -27.42
CA CYS A 126 -2.05 6.33 -27.86
C CYS A 126 -2.44 6.05 -29.32
N ALA A 127 -1.46 5.68 -30.13
CA ALA A 127 -1.67 5.19 -31.50
C ALA A 127 -2.24 3.76 -31.49
#